data_AF-A0A397F8B1-F1
#
_entry.id   AF-A0A397F8B1-F1
#
_cell.length_a   1.000
_cell.length_b   1.000
_cell.length_c   1.000
_cell.angle_alpha   90.00
_cell.angle_beta   90.00
_cell.angle_gamma   90.00
#
_symmetry.space_group_name_H-M   'P 1'
#
loop_
_entity.id
_entity.type
_entity.pdbx_description
1 polymer ?
#
loop_
_entity_poly.entity_id
_entity_poly.type
_entity_poly.pdbx_seq_one_letter_code
_entity_poly.pdbx_strand_id
1 'polypeptide(L)'
;MREGLIVVRYVGLAMSFCVLVALTVVDISWWGRVQSLLTLPTHGTSLLREHGTTHSSFVRAAVLHVARSDEASFTPMFRRLHRSWIAMSLHEPPSWRTDIVIVTDAPYVFEWLAVLNCSVHPRQNASQPNMCVVATKFAPHSSSSGGDLPPGLDPSIEVFRALSVLSASTYDWLLRTDVDTFLAPGFATYRPNSLAVNVGAYIQPNCGTTTHLDTIAERLNLTSQNVSNIGSTWYGPTALMQTCAAQTVGLMETLYLHDFTDVEKSPAYGNQGWPQWHVGVLGSYAGHLAIRHCTASVGVVLAGNVLNVPSTSVDMASHVAHIHATHDDDDAILSLPRNNTTKDATTVRDYTLAITLSSSSVLSPSPASITSTFIRAAVVYLPSTEARFLHEFRWFHRSWQAMQAFEPPGWRTDIVVVTNGLVP
;
A
#
# COMPACT_ATOMS: atom_id res chain seq x y z
N MET A 1 -32.10 5.32 52.75
CA MET A 1 -32.31 5.00 51.31
C MET A 1 -32.27 6.21 50.37
N ARG A 2 -32.46 7.47 50.83
CA ARG A 2 -32.44 8.65 49.94
C ARG A 2 -31.03 9.17 49.58
N GLU A 3 -30.02 8.93 50.40
CA GLU A 3 -28.65 9.46 50.15
C GLU A 3 -27.84 8.62 49.15
N GLY A 4 -28.00 7.29 49.15
CA GLY A 4 -27.33 6.40 48.19
C GLY A 4 -27.75 6.62 46.73
N LEU A 5 -28.98 7.08 46.49
CA LEU A 5 -29.50 7.35 45.15
C LEU A 5 -28.92 8.65 44.54
N ILE A 6 -28.50 9.59 45.38
CA ILE A 6 -27.89 10.86 44.96
C ILE A 6 -26.44 10.62 44.53
N VAL A 7 -25.68 9.83 45.29
CA VAL A 7 -24.29 9.48 44.97
C VAL A 7 -24.19 8.72 43.65
N VAL A 8 -25.09 7.75 43.40
CA VAL A 8 -25.11 6.98 42.14
C VAL A 8 -25.40 7.89 40.93
N ARG A 9 -26.26 8.91 41.08
CA ARG A 9 -26.54 9.88 40.01
C ARG A 9 -25.34 10.78 39.70
N TYR A 10 -24.61 11.23 40.72
CA TYR A 10 -23.40 12.05 40.49
C TYR A 10 -22.25 11.25 39.88
N VAL A 11 -22.05 9.99 40.30
CA VAL A 11 -21.04 9.10 39.70
C VAL A 11 -21.40 8.76 38.25
N GLY A 12 -22.68 8.50 37.96
CA GLY A 12 -23.16 8.26 36.59
C GLY A 12 -22.99 9.48 35.66
N LEU A 13 -23.25 10.69 36.16
CA LEU A 13 -23.02 11.94 35.44
C LEU A 13 -21.54 12.21 35.20
N ALA A 14 -20.68 11.97 36.20
CA ALA A 14 -19.23 12.12 36.06
C ALA A 14 -18.62 11.12 35.06
N MET A 15 -19.08 9.86 35.08
CA MET A 15 -18.68 8.83 34.10
C MET A 15 -19.15 9.19 32.69
N SER A 16 -20.38 9.68 32.53
CA SER A 16 -20.91 10.12 31.24
C SER A 16 -20.14 11.33 30.70
N PHE A 17 -19.76 12.27 31.57
CA PHE A 17 -18.93 13.41 31.21
C PHE A 17 -17.51 12.98 30.84
N CYS A 18 -16.91 12.02 31.54
CA CYS A 18 -15.60 11.47 31.18
C CYS A 18 -15.63 10.72 29.84
N VAL A 19 -16.72 9.99 29.53
CA VAL A 19 -16.90 9.34 28.22
C VAL A 19 -17.11 10.37 27.12
N LEU A 20 -17.89 11.42 27.35
CA LEU A 20 -18.05 12.52 26.38
C LEU A 20 -16.73 13.29 26.16
N VAL A 21 -15.96 13.55 27.21
CA VAL A 21 -14.62 14.16 27.10
C VAL A 21 -13.65 13.21 26.38
N ALA A 22 -13.67 11.91 26.67
CA ALA A 22 -12.84 10.93 25.97
C ALA A 22 -13.22 10.82 24.49
N LEU A 23 -14.51 10.79 24.16
CA LEU A 23 -15.00 10.76 22.78
C LEU A 23 -14.67 12.06 22.05
N THR A 24 -14.81 13.23 22.68
CA THR A 24 -14.43 14.52 22.08
C THR A 24 -12.93 14.72 22.00
N VAL A 25 -12.11 14.16 22.90
CA VAL A 25 -10.65 14.16 22.80
C VAL A 25 -10.18 13.19 21.71
N VAL A 26 -10.83 12.04 21.56
CA VAL A 26 -10.59 11.13 20.43
C VAL A 26 -10.97 11.83 19.13
N ASP A 27 -12.14 12.46 19.05
CA ASP A 27 -12.61 13.22 17.89
C ASP A 27 -11.68 14.40 17.59
N ILE A 28 -11.27 15.21 18.56
CA ILE A 28 -10.30 16.32 18.38
C ILE A 28 -8.89 15.80 18.04
N SER A 29 -8.48 14.63 18.53
CA SER A 29 -7.22 14.00 18.11
C SER A 29 -7.29 13.44 16.69
N TRP A 30 -8.50 13.06 16.25
CA TRP A 30 -8.78 12.59 14.90
C TRP A 30 -8.89 13.77 13.93
N TRP A 31 -9.59 14.84 14.30
CA TRP A 31 -9.60 16.13 13.61
C TRP A 31 -8.24 16.81 13.63
N GLY A 32 -7.44 16.66 14.68
CA GLY A 32 -6.05 17.11 14.72
C GLY A 32 -5.16 16.34 13.74
N ARG A 33 -5.38 15.03 13.59
CA ARG A 33 -4.74 14.20 12.54
C ARG A 33 -5.20 14.59 11.15
N VAL A 34 -6.50 14.78 10.94
CA VAL A 34 -7.09 15.21 9.66
C VAL A 34 -6.69 16.64 9.29
N GLN A 35 -6.57 17.54 10.25
CA GLN A 35 -6.18 18.94 10.01
C GLN A 35 -4.66 19.10 9.84
N SER A 36 -3.86 18.20 10.43
CA SER A 36 -2.44 18.02 10.10
C SER A 36 -2.24 17.37 8.71
N LEU A 37 -3.22 16.60 8.22
CA LEU A 37 -3.26 16.12 6.82
C LEU A 37 -3.73 17.21 5.84
N LEU A 38 -4.51 18.20 6.29
CA LEU A 38 -5.06 19.29 5.47
C LEU A 38 -4.17 20.54 5.40
N THR A 39 -3.05 20.58 6.13
CA THR A 39 -2.07 21.68 6.08
C THR A 39 -0.66 21.18 5.80
N LEU A 40 -0.51 20.23 4.88
CA LEU A 40 0.77 20.02 4.22
C LEU A 40 1.05 21.21 3.30
N PRO A 41 2.30 21.71 3.18
CA PRO A 41 2.66 22.72 2.20
C PRO A 41 2.33 22.20 0.80
N THR A 42 1.15 22.59 0.33
CA THR A 42 0.64 22.31 -0.99
C THR A 42 1.45 23.15 -1.96
N HIS A 43 2.19 22.46 -2.82
CA HIS A 43 2.34 22.71 -4.25
C HIS A 43 3.64 22.04 -4.70
N GLY A 44 3.54 20.79 -5.15
CA GLY A 44 4.58 20.21 -5.99
C GLY A 44 4.76 21.05 -7.26
N THR A 45 5.97 21.09 -7.80
CA THR A 45 6.27 21.87 -9.03
C THR A 45 6.01 21.08 -10.30
N SER A 46 5.60 19.81 -10.18
CA SER A 46 5.27 18.96 -11.31
C SER A 46 3.88 19.30 -11.84
N LEU A 47 3.81 19.76 -13.08
CA LEU A 47 2.60 19.72 -13.88
C LEU A 47 2.69 18.49 -14.78
N LEU A 48 1.57 17.78 -14.97
CA LEU A 48 1.42 16.87 -16.09
C LEU A 48 1.52 17.69 -17.37
N ARG A 49 2.74 17.81 -17.90
CA ARG A 49 2.93 18.32 -19.24
C ARG A 49 2.47 17.21 -20.18
N GLU A 50 1.53 17.51 -21.07
CA GLU A 50 1.38 16.73 -22.29
C GLU A 50 2.74 16.76 -23.00
N HIS A 51 3.53 15.71 -22.83
CA HIS A 51 4.69 15.53 -23.69
C HIS A 51 4.15 15.28 -25.08
N GLY A 52 4.52 16.16 -26.01
CA GLY A 52 4.22 16.01 -27.42
C GLY A 52 4.61 14.60 -27.87
N THR A 53 3.82 14.05 -28.78
CA THR A 53 3.90 12.71 -29.38
C THR A 53 5.31 12.30 -29.79
N THR A 54 6.17 11.92 -28.83
CA THR A 54 7.45 11.30 -29.13
C THR A 54 7.20 9.81 -29.26
N HIS A 55 7.15 9.36 -30.52
CA HIS A 55 6.94 7.98 -30.95
C HIS A 55 8.03 6.99 -30.50
N SER A 56 8.95 7.37 -29.60
CA SER A 56 9.95 6.46 -29.06
C SER A 56 9.28 5.42 -28.16
N SER A 57 9.72 4.17 -28.25
CA SER A 57 9.35 3.15 -27.28
C SER A 57 9.79 3.57 -25.87
N PHE A 58 8.96 3.27 -24.87
CA PHE A 58 9.25 3.58 -23.48
C PHE A 58 8.71 2.46 -22.58
N VAL A 59 9.56 1.87 -21.76
CA VAL A 59 9.21 0.71 -20.92
C VAL A 59 9.48 1.07 -19.47
N ARG A 60 8.48 0.93 -18.62
CA ARG A 60 8.57 1.25 -17.19
C ARG A 60 7.92 0.17 -16.32
N ALA A 61 8.26 0.17 -15.04
CA ALA A 61 7.67 -0.74 -14.06
C ALA A 61 7.24 -0.01 -12.79
N ALA A 62 6.06 -0.36 -12.28
CA ALA A 62 5.65 -0.12 -10.89
C ALA A 62 6.15 -1.29 -10.03
N VAL A 63 7.06 -1.01 -9.10
CA VAL A 63 7.77 -2.00 -8.31
C VAL A 63 7.31 -1.92 -6.87
N LEU A 64 6.87 -3.05 -6.32
CA LEU A 64 6.47 -3.19 -4.93
C LEU A 64 7.13 -4.43 -4.31
N HIS A 65 7.30 -4.38 -2.99
CA HIS A 65 7.77 -5.51 -2.19
C HIS A 65 6.60 -6.12 -1.39
N VAL A 66 6.59 -7.44 -1.24
CA VAL A 66 5.61 -8.16 -0.42
C VAL A 66 6.34 -9.00 0.61
N ALA A 67 6.18 -8.63 1.88
CA ALA A 67 6.76 -9.34 3.00
C ALA A 67 6.01 -10.65 3.29
N ARG A 68 6.74 -11.63 3.84
CA ARG A 68 6.21 -12.96 4.17
C ARG A 68 5.08 -12.99 5.20
N SER A 69 4.83 -11.92 5.95
CA SER A 69 3.85 -11.89 7.04
C SER A 69 2.47 -11.34 6.66
N ASP A 70 2.29 -10.77 5.47
CA ASP A 70 1.24 -9.77 5.24
C ASP A 70 0.09 -10.23 4.31
N GLU A 71 -0.21 -11.53 4.22
CA GLU A 71 -1.19 -12.06 3.26
C GLU A 71 -2.59 -11.41 3.36
N ALA A 72 -3.09 -11.22 4.60
CA ALA A 72 -4.45 -10.76 4.86
C ALA A 72 -4.67 -9.30 4.44
N SER A 73 -3.65 -8.44 4.59
CA SER A 73 -3.69 -7.04 4.19
C SER A 73 -3.28 -6.87 2.72
N PHE A 74 -2.36 -7.68 2.21
CA PHE A 74 -1.83 -7.57 0.86
C PHE A 74 -2.87 -7.84 -0.24
N THR A 75 -3.63 -8.94 -0.10
CA THR A 75 -4.55 -9.44 -1.13
C THR A 75 -5.58 -8.40 -1.61
N PRO A 76 -6.40 -7.77 -0.74
CA PRO A 76 -7.40 -6.79 -1.17
C PRO A 76 -6.75 -5.55 -1.77
N MET A 77 -5.63 -5.09 -1.20
CA MET A 77 -4.90 -3.91 -1.66
C MET A 77 -4.31 -4.11 -3.05
N PHE A 78 -3.63 -5.23 -3.26
CA PHE A 78 -3.03 -5.52 -4.55
C PHE A 78 -4.08 -5.72 -5.64
N ARG A 79 -5.28 -6.24 -5.35
CA ARG A 79 -6.37 -6.30 -6.34
C ARG A 79 -6.77 -4.92 -6.83
N ARG A 80 -6.81 -3.93 -5.93
CA ARG A 80 -7.11 -2.53 -6.29
C ARG A 80 -6.00 -1.94 -7.14
N LEU A 81 -4.74 -2.08 -6.71
CA LEU A 81 -3.58 -1.67 -7.49
C LEU A 81 -3.58 -2.30 -8.90
N HIS A 82 -3.72 -3.62 -8.97
CA HIS A 82 -3.76 -4.35 -10.23
C HIS A 82 -4.91 -3.92 -11.14
N ARG A 83 -6.11 -3.68 -10.59
CA ARG A 83 -7.24 -3.18 -11.39
C ARG A 83 -7.05 -1.76 -11.87
N SER A 84 -6.49 -0.88 -11.04
CA SER A 84 -6.15 0.48 -11.43
C SER A 84 -5.11 0.51 -12.55
N TRP A 85 -4.12 -0.37 -12.51
CA TRP A 85 -3.12 -0.54 -13.57
C TRP A 85 -3.74 -0.97 -14.91
N ILE A 86 -4.65 -1.96 -14.89
CA ILE A 86 -5.37 -2.35 -16.12
C ILE A 86 -6.16 -1.15 -16.66
N ALA A 87 -6.89 -0.43 -15.81
CA ALA A 87 -7.67 0.74 -16.24
C ALA A 87 -6.77 1.85 -16.80
N MET A 88 -5.65 2.16 -16.15
CA MET A 88 -4.66 3.13 -16.60
C MET A 88 -4.04 2.74 -17.95
N SER A 89 -3.74 1.45 -18.15
CA SER A 89 -3.13 0.95 -19.38
C SER A 89 -3.98 1.15 -20.64
N LEU A 90 -5.31 1.31 -20.49
CA LEU A 90 -6.21 1.62 -21.62
C LEU A 90 -5.95 3.00 -22.23
N HIS A 91 -5.29 3.89 -21.49
CA HIS A 91 -4.95 5.25 -21.90
C HIS A 91 -3.46 5.41 -22.20
N GLU A 92 -2.67 4.33 -22.10
CA GLU A 92 -1.23 4.36 -22.34
C GLU A 92 -0.93 4.47 -23.84
N PRO A 93 0.07 5.27 -24.27
CA PRO A 93 0.49 5.33 -25.66
C PRO A 93 0.85 3.94 -26.22
N PRO A 94 0.54 3.61 -27.49
CA PRO A 94 0.77 2.27 -28.03
C PRO A 94 2.24 1.78 -28.01
N SER A 95 3.20 2.69 -27.98
CA SER A 95 4.65 2.38 -27.90
C SER A 95 5.18 2.30 -26.46
N TRP A 96 4.35 2.59 -25.47
CA TRP A 96 4.70 2.59 -24.06
C TRP A 96 4.29 1.26 -23.43
N ARG A 97 5.03 0.84 -22.40
CA ARG A 97 4.71 -0.32 -21.58
C ARG A 97 4.84 0.02 -20.11
N THR A 98 3.83 -0.29 -19.33
CA THR A 98 3.88 -0.26 -17.87
C THR A 98 3.69 -1.65 -17.32
N ASP A 99 4.73 -2.21 -16.72
CA ASP A 99 4.64 -3.46 -15.97
C ASP A 99 4.31 -3.19 -14.49
N ILE A 100 3.70 -4.17 -13.84
CA ILE A 100 3.76 -4.29 -12.37
C ILE A 100 4.80 -5.37 -12.07
N VAL A 101 5.74 -5.06 -11.18
CA VAL A 101 6.74 -6.02 -10.70
C VAL A 101 6.59 -6.21 -9.19
N ILE A 102 6.25 -7.43 -8.81
CA ILE A 102 6.11 -7.87 -7.43
C ILE A 102 7.41 -8.56 -7.03
N VAL A 103 8.12 -7.98 -6.07
CA VAL A 103 9.31 -8.57 -5.49
C VAL A 103 8.94 -9.22 -4.17
N THR A 104 9.18 -10.52 -4.05
CA THR A 104 8.82 -11.26 -2.84
C THR A 104 9.61 -12.55 -2.75
N ASP A 105 9.88 -12.98 -1.53
CA ASP A 105 10.43 -14.28 -1.19
C ASP A 105 9.36 -15.25 -0.65
N ALA A 106 8.07 -14.86 -0.71
CA ALA A 106 6.94 -15.61 -0.23
C ALA A 106 6.36 -16.53 -1.32
N PRO A 107 6.66 -17.85 -1.33
CA PRO A 107 6.21 -18.74 -2.40
C PRO A 107 4.69 -18.92 -2.43
N TYR A 108 4.01 -18.73 -1.28
CA TYR A 108 2.57 -18.93 -1.17
C TYR A 108 1.75 -17.89 -1.94
N VAL A 109 2.29 -16.70 -2.23
CA VAL A 109 1.54 -15.69 -3.02
C VAL A 109 1.50 -16.01 -4.52
N PHE A 110 2.32 -16.94 -5.01
CA PHE A 110 2.48 -17.19 -6.44
C PHE A 110 1.21 -17.74 -7.10
N GLU A 111 0.53 -18.69 -6.45
CA GLU A 111 -0.70 -19.29 -7.01
C GLU A 111 -1.80 -18.25 -7.16
N TRP A 112 -1.96 -17.39 -6.14
CA TRP A 112 -2.94 -16.33 -6.16
C TRP A 112 -2.59 -15.23 -7.18
N LEU A 113 -1.31 -14.84 -7.29
CA LEU A 113 -0.83 -13.90 -8.30
C LEU A 113 -1.05 -14.43 -9.72
N ALA A 114 -0.93 -15.75 -9.94
CA ALA A 114 -1.21 -16.37 -11.23
C ALA A 114 -2.68 -16.21 -11.66
N VAL A 115 -3.63 -16.20 -10.73
CA VAL A 115 -5.05 -15.91 -11.02
C VAL A 115 -5.24 -14.48 -11.57
N LEU A 116 -4.35 -13.56 -11.21
CA LEU A 116 -4.31 -12.20 -11.75
C LEU A 116 -3.45 -12.08 -13.01
N ASN A 117 -3.04 -13.20 -13.61
CA ASN A 117 -2.18 -13.25 -14.80
C ASN A 117 -0.77 -12.67 -14.56
N CYS A 118 -0.28 -12.77 -13.32
CA CYS A 118 1.11 -12.47 -12.99
C CYS A 118 1.99 -13.71 -13.19
N SER A 119 3.20 -13.52 -13.71
CA SER A 119 4.09 -14.62 -14.05
C SER A 119 5.51 -14.40 -13.52
N VAL A 120 6.23 -15.48 -13.25
CA VAL A 120 7.66 -15.43 -12.84
C VAL A 120 8.61 -15.17 -14.01
N HIS A 121 8.07 -15.01 -15.23
CA HIS A 121 8.87 -14.79 -16.43
C HIS A 121 9.13 -13.29 -16.62
N PRO A 122 10.40 -12.85 -16.55
CA PRO A 122 10.71 -11.44 -16.75
C PRO A 122 10.47 -11.04 -18.21
N ARG A 123 10.19 -9.75 -18.42
CA ARG A 123 10.13 -9.13 -19.73
C ARG A 123 11.43 -9.40 -20.50
N GLN A 124 11.28 -9.86 -21.74
CA GLN A 124 12.37 -10.14 -22.67
C GLN A 124 12.64 -8.96 -23.61
N ASN A 125 11.59 -8.25 -24.01
CA ASN A 125 11.73 -7.09 -24.91
C ASN A 125 10.56 -6.11 -24.79
N ALA A 126 10.72 -4.91 -25.36
CA ALA A 126 9.75 -3.83 -25.32
C ALA A 126 8.47 -4.08 -26.13
N SER A 127 8.47 -5.03 -27.07
CA SER A 127 7.29 -5.30 -27.91
C SER A 127 6.19 -6.05 -27.16
N GLN A 128 6.55 -6.86 -26.16
CA GLN A 128 5.58 -7.59 -25.32
C GLN A 128 4.60 -6.61 -24.67
N PRO A 129 3.32 -6.98 -24.52
CA PRO A 129 2.32 -6.14 -23.86
C PRO A 129 2.69 -5.90 -22.39
N ASN A 130 1.94 -5.06 -21.69
CA ASN A 130 2.09 -4.85 -20.26
C ASN A 130 2.03 -6.19 -19.50
N MET A 131 2.99 -6.40 -18.60
CA MET A 131 3.15 -7.65 -17.87
C MET A 131 2.99 -7.42 -16.37
N CYS A 132 2.36 -8.37 -15.70
CA CYS A 132 2.50 -8.54 -14.26
C CYS A 132 3.60 -9.58 -14.01
N VAL A 133 4.68 -9.17 -13.36
CA VAL A 133 5.91 -9.97 -13.19
C VAL A 133 6.17 -10.22 -11.72
N VAL A 134 6.46 -11.47 -11.36
CA VAL A 134 6.87 -11.87 -10.02
C VAL A 134 8.37 -12.16 -10.02
N ALA A 135 9.13 -11.33 -9.31
CA ALA A 135 10.58 -11.47 -9.21
C ALA A 135 10.94 -12.37 -8.02
N THR A 136 11.34 -13.61 -8.33
CA THR A 136 11.59 -14.68 -7.34
C THR A 136 13.05 -14.83 -6.92
N LYS A 137 13.98 -14.13 -7.57
CA LYS A 137 15.42 -14.16 -7.26
C LYS A 137 15.83 -13.25 -6.11
N PHE A 138 14.86 -12.85 -5.29
CA PHE A 138 15.09 -11.92 -4.20
C PHE A 138 15.49 -12.69 -2.95
N ALA A 139 16.75 -12.54 -2.54
CA ALA A 139 17.21 -13.03 -1.25
C ALA A 139 16.95 -11.95 -0.19
N PRO A 140 16.41 -12.33 0.99
CA PRO A 140 16.33 -11.43 2.13
C PRO A 140 17.68 -10.79 2.42
N HIS A 141 17.64 -9.54 2.86
CA HIS A 141 18.81 -8.78 3.23
C HIS A 141 19.51 -9.45 4.40
N SER A 142 20.80 -9.72 4.23
CA SER A 142 21.69 -10.06 5.33
C SER A 142 22.46 -8.80 5.71
N SER A 143 22.28 -8.34 6.96
CA SER A 143 22.97 -7.16 7.51
C SER A 143 24.46 -7.16 7.19
N SER A 144 24.96 -6.03 6.71
CA SER A 144 26.40 -5.82 6.46
C SER A 144 27.24 -5.84 7.74
N SER A 145 26.59 -5.62 8.90
CA SER A 145 27.22 -5.55 10.22
C SER A 145 27.18 -6.86 11.01
N GLY A 146 26.64 -7.94 10.44
CA GLY A 146 26.65 -9.29 11.03
C GLY A 146 25.72 -9.48 12.24
N GLY A 147 24.90 -8.49 12.60
CA GLY A 147 23.82 -8.61 13.58
C GLY A 147 22.47 -8.86 12.90
N ASP A 148 21.62 -9.69 13.51
CA ASP A 148 20.22 -9.83 13.10
C ASP A 148 19.55 -8.45 13.20
N LEU A 149 18.95 -7.99 12.10
CA LEU A 149 18.14 -6.78 12.13
C LEU A 149 16.87 -7.08 12.95
N PRO A 150 16.33 -6.08 13.67
CA PRO A 150 15.10 -6.28 14.43
C PRO A 150 13.93 -6.61 13.48
N PRO A 151 12.96 -7.41 13.94
CA PRO A 151 11.69 -7.58 13.25
C PRO A 151 11.06 -6.21 12.93
N GLY A 152 10.78 -5.95 11.65
CA GLY A 152 10.16 -4.69 11.16
C GLY A 152 11.12 -3.72 10.44
N LEU A 153 12.43 -3.82 10.67
CA LEU A 153 13.40 -3.09 9.86
C LEU A 153 13.59 -3.76 8.49
N ASP A 154 13.58 -5.10 8.45
CA ASP A 154 13.73 -5.87 7.21
C ASP A 154 12.67 -5.49 6.17
N PRO A 155 11.34 -5.51 6.46
CA PRO A 155 10.33 -5.10 5.49
C PRO A 155 10.59 -3.71 4.90
N SER A 156 11.04 -2.76 5.73
CA SER A 156 11.33 -1.38 5.30
C SER A 156 12.54 -1.31 4.37
N ILE A 157 13.60 -2.08 4.66
CA ILE A 157 14.79 -2.21 3.81
C ILE A 157 14.42 -2.85 2.48
N GLU A 158 13.61 -3.91 2.52
CA GLU A 158 13.29 -4.69 1.33
C GLU A 158 12.52 -3.90 0.28
N VAL A 159 11.70 -2.92 0.67
CA VAL A 159 10.99 -2.11 -0.33
C VAL A 159 11.94 -1.27 -1.19
N PHE A 160 13.10 -0.87 -0.67
CA PHE A 160 14.13 -0.21 -1.48
C PHE A 160 15.00 -1.21 -2.23
N ARG A 161 15.37 -2.34 -1.60
CA ARG A 161 16.15 -3.40 -2.26
C ARG A 161 15.41 -4.04 -3.43
N ALA A 162 14.09 -4.05 -3.43
CA ALA A 162 13.25 -4.55 -4.52
C ALA A 162 13.64 -3.95 -5.88
N LEU A 163 14.07 -2.69 -5.92
CA LEU A 163 14.50 -2.01 -7.15
C LEU A 163 15.77 -2.63 -7.76
N SER A 164 16.65 -3.20 -6.94
CA SER A 164 17.92 -3.79 -7.38
C SER A 164 17.78 -5.13 -8.10
N VAL A 165 16.62 -5.79 -7.96
CA VAL A 165 16.36 -7.10 -8.59
C VAL A 165 16.14 -6.98 -10.10
N LEU A 166 15.78 -5.77 -10.55
CA LEU A 166 15.48 -5.51 -11.95
C LEU A 166 16.75 -5.20 -12.73
N SER A 167 16.85 -5.74 -13.95
CA SER A 167 17.94 -5.35 -14.83
C SER A 167 17.77 -3.89 -15.26
N ALA A 168 18.85 -3.11 -15.17
CA ALA A 168 18.90 -1.73 -15.63
C ALA A 168 18.60 -1.57 -17.13
N SER A 169 18.71 -2.66 -17.91
CA SER A 169 18.45 -2.67 -19.35
C SER A 169 17.01 -3.03 -19.73
N THR A 170 16.19 -3.52 -18.78
CA THR A 170 14.83 -3.99 -19.08
C THR A 170 13.81 -2.86 -19.07
N TYR A 171 13.99 -1.91 -18.14
CA TYR A 171 13.09 -0.79 -17.93
C TYR A 171 13.87 0.51 -18.08
N ASP A 172 13.31 1.46 -18.82
CA ASP A 172 13.82 2.82 -18.85
C ASP A 172 13.65 3.47 -17.48
N TRP A 173 12.47 3.28 -16.88
CA TRP A 173 12.04 3.97 -15.66
C TRP A 173 11.38 3.02 -14.65
N LEU A 174 11.58 3.31 -13.36
CA LEU A 174 10.95 2.60 -12.26
C LEU A 174 10.10 3.56 -11.44
N LEU A 175 8.94 3.07 -10.97
CA LEU A 175 8.12 3.66 -9.92
C LEU A 175 8.24 2.77 -8.68
N ARG A 176 8.83 3.26 -7.59
CA ARG A 176 8.76 2.59 -6.29
C ARG A 176 7.43 2.92 -5.65
N THR A 177 6.61 1.91 -5.42
CA THR A 177 5.25 2.03 -4.91
C THR A 177 5.00 1.01 -3.80
N ASP A 178 3.97 1.26 -3.00
CA ASP A 178 3.47 0.34 -1.98
C ASP A 178 2.21 -0.38 -2.50
N VAL A 179 1.78 -1.44 -1.81
CA VAL A 179 0.61 -2.23 -2.24
C VAL A 179 -0.71 -1.48 -2.05
N ASP A 180 -0.77 -0.58 -1.08
CA ASP A 180 -1.92 0.20 -0.64
C ASP A 180 -2.12 1.46 -1.52
N THR A 181 -1.99 1.28 -2.84
CA THR A 181 -1.96 2.37 -3.81
C THR A 181 -2.81 2.07 -5.05
N PHE A 182 -3.03 3.10 -5.86
CA PHE A 182 -3.65 3.00 -7.18
C PHE A 182 -2.81 3.77 -8.19
N LEU A 183 -2.72 3.24 -9.41
CA LEU A 183 -2.25 3.99 -10.57
C LEU A 183 -3.43 4.75 -11.17
N ALA A 184 -3.34 6.07 -11.19
CA ALA A 184 -4.38 6.92 -11.74
C ALA A 184 -4.31 6.99 -13.27
N PRO A 185 -5.40 7.39 -13.95
CA PRO A 185 -5.41 7.59 -15.40
C PRO A 185 -4.29 8.53 -15.90
N GLY A 186 -3.96 9.58 -15.15
CA GLY A 186 -2.89 10.51 -15.52
C GLY A 186 -1.49 9.87 -15.59
N PHE A 187 -1.27 8.71 -14.95
CA PHE A 187 0.02 8.02 -15.05
C PHE A 187 0.29 7.50 -16.46
N ALA A 188 -0.75 7.22 -17.24
CA ALA A 188 -0.65 6.63 -18.58
C ALA A 188 0.31 7.40 -19.51
N THR A 189 0.38 8.72 -19.37
CA THR A 189 1.27 9.60 -20.14
C THR A 189 2.27 10.36 -19.26
N TYR A 190 2.25 10.16 -17.94
CA TYR A 190 3.16 10.86 -17.04
C TYR A 190 4.60 10.38 -17.19
N ARG A 191 5.47 11.27 -17.65
CA ARG A 191 6.92 11.09 -17.68
C ARG A 191 7.59 12.43 -17.38
N PRO A 192 8.00 12.70 -16.13
CA PRO A 192 8.74 13.91 -15.82
C PRO A 192 10.12 13.89 -16.50
N ASN A 193 10.80 15.05 -16.55
CA ASN A 193 12.13 15.15 -17.18
C ASN A 193 13.27 14.69 -16.26
N SER A 194 13.00 14.52 -14.98
CA SER A 194 13.94 14.11 -13.95
C SER A 194 13.25 13.13 -12.99
N LEU A 195 14.02 12.59 -12.03
CA LEU A 195 13.44 11.88 -10.91
C LEU A 195 12.38 12.74 -10.23
N ALA A 196 11.18 12.18 -10.05
CA ALA A 196 10.09 12.78 -9.30
C ALA A 196 9.84 11.99 -8.01
N VAL A 197 9.62 12.70 -6.91
CA VAL A 197 9.35 12.10 -5.60
C VAL A 197 8.12 12.76 -5.01
N ASN A 198 7.33 12.02 -4.22
CA ASN A 198 6.26 12.64 -3.46
C ASN A 198 6.80 13.47 -2.28
N VAL A 199 5.90 14.21 -1.64
CA VAL A 199 6.16 14.91 -0.38
C VAL A 199 5.72 13.99 0.76
N GLY A 200 6.59 13.80 1.75
CA GLY A 200 6.33 13.03 2.96
C GLY A 200 5.52 13.82 4.00
N ALA A 201 5.27 13.20 5.15
CA ALA A 201 4.56 13.82 6.28
C ALA A 201 5.35 13.80 7.59
N TYR A 202 6.64 13.44 7.56
CA TYR A 202 7.49 13.30 8.74
C TYR A 202 8.21 14.59 9.14
N ILE A 203 8.19 15.63 8.30
CA ILE A 203 8.62 16.97 8.68
C ILE A 203 7.37 17.79 8.96
N GLN A 204 7.12 18.06 10.25
CA GLN A 204 5.97 18.83 10.72
C GLN A 204 6.41 20.23 11.17
N PRO A 205 5.52 21.24 11.11
CA PRO A 205 5.79 22.55 11.68
C PRO A 205 6.22 22.44 13.15
N ASN A 206 7.20 23.25 13.55
CA ASN A 206 7.75 23.30 14.91
C ASN A 206 8.46 22.01 15.39
N CYS A 207 8.79 21.08 14.48
CA CYS A 207 9.61 19.91 14.78
C CYS A 207 11.05 20.12 14.32
N GLY A 208 12.03 19.63 15.09
CA GLY A 208 13.47 19.75 14.80
C GLY A 208 13.99 18.76 13.74
N THR A 209 13.11 18.00 13.07
CA THR A 209 13.48 16.89 12.18
C THR A 209 14.38 17.32 11.03
N THR A 210 14.07 18.45 10.37
CA THR A 210 14.89 18.98 9.27
C THR A 210 16.31 19.29 9.74
N THR A 211 16.45 20.01 10.85
CA THR A 211 17.75 20.37 11.44
C THR A 211 18.54 19.13 11.86
N HIS A 212 17.85 18.11 12.41
CA HIS A 212 18.47 16.84 12.75
C HIS A 212 19.01 16.15 11.49
N LEU A 213 18.21 16.03 10.43
CA LEU A 213 18.63 15.42 9.16
C LEU A 213 19.80 16.19 8.52
N ASP A 214 19.79 17.53 8.55
CA ASP A 214 20.91 18.33 8.05
C ASP A 214 22.19 18.11 8.87
N THR A 215 22.09 18.01 10.20
CA THR A 215 23.22 17.68 11.07
C THR A 215 23.82 16.30 10.73
N ILE A 216 22.96 15.31 10.47
CA ILE A 216 23.39 13.98 10.05
C ILE A 216 24.06 14.05 8.67
N ALA A 217 23.47 14.80 7.72
CA ALA A 217 24.03 14.97 6.38
C ALA A 217 25.43 15.56 6.44
N GLU A 218 25.65 16.59 7.26
CA GLU A 218 26.97 17.19 7.50
C GLU A 218 27.94 16.19 8.11
N ARG A 219 27.52 15.47 9.17
CA ARG A 219 28.35 14.45 9.83
C ARG A 219 28.80 13.34 8.87
N LEU A 220 27.92 12.94 7.95
CA LEU A 220 28.17 11.90 6.95
C LEU A 220 28.77 12.44 5.64
N ASN A 221 29.08 13.74 5.56
CA ASN A 221 29.58 14.42 4.36
C ASN A 221 28.71 14.18 3.11
N LEU A 222 27.39 14.18 3.30
CA LEU A 222 26.40 14.06 2.23
C LEU A 222 26.14 15.42 1.60
N THR A 223 25.72 15.42 0.34
CA THR A 223 25.45 16.66 -0.40
C THR A 223 24.14 17.29 0.07
N SER A 224 24.19 18.57 0.40
CA SER A 224 22.99 19.36 0.69
C SER A 224 22.31 19.82 -0.59
N GLN A 225 21.00 19.59 -0.71
CA GLN A 225 20.13 20.23 -1.71
C GLN A 225 19.01 21.00 -1.03
N ASN A 226 18.45 22.00 -1.73
CA ASN A 226 17.28 22.76 -1.29
C ASN A 226 15.97 22.03 -1.62
N VAL A 227 15.90 20.75 -1.24
CA VAL A 227 14.72 19.90 -1.34
C VAL A 227 14.58 19.19 -0.01
N SER A 228 13.39 19.22 0.57
CA SER A 228 13.11 18.65 1.89
C SER A 228 11.79 17.89 1.86
N ASN A 229 11.54 17.14 2.94
CA ASN A 229 10.33 16.36 3.14
C ASN A 229 10.03 15.40 1.97
N ILE A 230 11.07 14.73 1.49
CA ILE A 230 11.00 13.74 0.41
C ILE A 230 10.31 12.48 0.94
N GLY A 231 9.21 12.07 0.32
CA GLY A 231 8.47 10.86 0.68
C GLY A 231 9.07 9.58 0.05
N SER A 232 8.39 8.44 0.25
CA SER A 232 8.85 7.13 -0.18
C SER A 232 8.39 6.70 -1.58
N THR A 233 7.53 7.46 -2.26
CA THR A 233 7.10 7.17 -3.65
C THR A 233 8.00 7.90 -4.63
N TRP A 234 8.79 7.16 -5.41
CA TRP A 234 9.75 7.72 -6.36
C TRP A 234 9.48 7.21 -7.76
N TYR A 235 9.62 8.08 -8.76
CA TYR A 235 9.46 7.73 -10.17
C TYR A 235 10.55 8.37 -11.01
N GLY A 236 11.39 7.56 -11.66
CA GLY A 236 12.55 8.07 -12.38
C GLY A 236 13.30 7.04 -13.21
N PRO A 237 14.41 7.45 -13.85
CA PRO A 237 15.28 6.57 -14.62
C PRO A 237 15.82 5.41 -13.77
N THR A 238 15.83 4.20 -14.33
CA THR A 238 16.14 2.96 -13.59
C THR A 238 17.48 3.00 -12.87
N ALA A 239 18.56 3.39 -13.55
CA ALA A 239 19.89 3.44 -12.95
C ALA A 239 19.99 4.41 -11.76
N LEU A 240 19.32 5.56 -11.87
CA LEU A 240 19.28 6.55 -10.78
C LEU A 240 18.45 6.04 -9.61
N MET A 241 17.26 5.48 -9.88
CA MET A 241 16.39 4.85 -8.88
C MET A 241 17.13 3.77 -8.07
N GLN A 242 17.86 2.89 -8.75
CA GLN A 242 18.65 1.82 -8.13
C GLN A 242 19.80 2.37 -7.28
N THR A 243 20.50 3.39 -7.78
CA THR A 243 21.60 4.04 -7.05
C THR A 243 21.09 4.69 -5.76
N CYS A 244 20.03 5.48 -5.85
CA CYS A 244 19.44 6.16 -4.69
C CYS A 244 18.89 5.14 -3.68
N ALA A 245 18.23 4.07 -4.14
CA ALA A 245 17.71 3.03 -3.27
C ALA A 245 18.82 2.26 -2.52
N ALA A 246 19.93 1.95 -3.19
CA ALA A 246 21.08 1.32 -2.54
C ALA A 246 21.68 2.23 -1.45
N GLN A 247 21.80 3.54 -1.72
CA GLN A 247 22.24 4.51 -0.70
C GLN A 247 21.26 4.61 0.46
N THR A 248 19.95 4.57 0.20
CA THR A 248 18.92 4.56 1.25
C THR A 248 19.08 3.36 2.17
N VAL A 249 19.28 2.15 1.65
CA VAL A 249 19.47 0.96 2.49
C VAL A 249 20.67 1.14 3.43
N GLY A 250 21.82 1.57 2.92
CA GLY A 250 23.00 1.81 3.77
C GLY A 250 22.79 2.91 4.81
N LEU A 251 22.04 3.96 4.46
CA LEU A 251 21.67 5.01 5.42
C LEU A 251 20.65 4.53 6.44
N MET A 252 19.71 3.65 6.08
CA MET A 252 18.78 3.04 7.03
C MET A 252 19.55 2.26 8.10
N GLU A 253 20.50 1.42 7.70
CA GLU A 253 21.38 0.69 8.63
C GLU A 253 22.15 1.66 9.54
N THR A 254 22.78 2.68 8.94
CA THR A 254 23.57 3.68 9.68
C THR A 254 22.73 4.42 10.72
N LEU A 255 21.59 4.98 10.29
CA LEU A 255 20.68 5.72 11.16
C LEU A 255 20.13 4.82 12.27
N TYR A 256 19.70 3.60 11.94
CA TYR A 256 19.20 2.67 12.93
C TYR A 256 20.26 2.37 13.98
N LEU A 257 21.50 2.09 13.59
CA LEU A 257 22.57 1.74 14.52
C LEU A 257 23.04 2.92 15.37
N HIS A 258 23.09 4.12 14.82
CA HIS A 258 23.82 5.25 15.42
C HIS A 258 22.97 6.46 15.82
N ASP A 259 21.74 6.59 15.30
CA ASP A 259 20.88 7.77 15.48
C ASP A 259 19.55 7.47 16.18
N PHE A 260 19.35 6.22 16.61
CA PHE A 260 18.25 5.83 17.48
C PHE A 260 18.77 5.14 18.74
N THR A 261 18.24 5.54 19.88
CA THR A 261 18.47 4.91 21.18
C THR A 261 17.73 3.57 21.30
N ASP A 262 18.16 2.72 22.23
CA ASP A 262 17.48 1.45 22.51
C ASP A 262 16.01 1.66 22.94
N VAL A 263 15.73 2.77 23.62
CA VAL A 263 14.36 3.14 24.00
C VAL A 263 13.54 3.43 22.76
N GLU A 264 14.01 4.30 21.86
CA GLU A 264 13.28 4.66 20.62
C GLU A 264 13.06 3.47 19.67
N LYS A 265 13.96 2.47 19.73
CA LYS A 265 13.83 1.21 18.98
C LYS A 265 12.85 0.22 19.61
N SER A 266 12.52 0.38 20.89
CA SER A 266 11.76 -0.62 21.62
C SER A 266 10.28 -0.64 21.20
N PRO A 267 9.64 -1.82 21.14
CA PRO A 267 8.20 -1.90 20.90
C PRO A 267 7.35 -1.12 21.91
N ALA A 268 7.83 -1.01 23.17
CA ALA A 268 7.16 -0.27 24.24
C ALA A 268 7.13 1.26 23.99
N TYR A 269 8.08 1.78 23.22
CA TYR A 269 8.09 3.20 22.84
C TYR A 269 6.95 3.52 21.87
N GLY A 270 6.53 2.55 21.05
CA GLY A 270 5.42 2.71 20.12
C GLY A 270 5.60 3.96 19.26
N ASN A 271 4.61 4.85 19.30
CA ASN A 271 4.59 6.10 18.53
C ASN A 271 5.01 7.35 19.32
N GLN A 272 5.62 7.21 20.50
CA GLN A 272 5.91 8.36 21.39
C GLN A 272 6.82 9.42 20.76
N GLY A 273 7.71 9.03 19.85
CA GLY A 273 8.61 9.95 19.13
C GLY A 273 7.95 10.70 17.97
N TRP A 274 6.72 10.32 17.57
CA TRP A 274 6.02 10.97 16.48
C TRP A 274 5.40 12.31 16.94
N PRO A 275 5.49 13.40 16.14
CA PRO A 275 6.08 13.51 14.80
C PRO A 275 7.54 13.99 14.78
N GLN A 276 8.24 14.04 15.92
CA GLN A 276 9.60 14.62 15.99
C GLN A 276 10.69 13.68 15.44
N TRP A 277 10.90 12.54 16.08
CA TRP A 277 11.91 11.54 15.70
C TRP A 277 11.37 10.15 16.01
N HIS A 278 11.03 9.40 14.96
CA HIS A 278 10.37 8.11 15.14
C HIS A 278 10.95 7.05 14.19
N VAL A 279 11.32 5.90 14.76
CA VAL A 279 11.93 4.79 14.02
C VAL A 279 11.02 4.24 12.92
N GLY A 280 9.69 4.32 13.07
CA GLY A 280 8.72 3.84 12.08
C GLY A 280 8.75 4.60 10.75
N VAL A 281 9.39 5.77 10.68
CA VAL A 281 9.59 6.52 9.42
C VAL A 281 11.06 6.56 8.98
N LEU A 282 11.90 5.66 9.50
CA LEU A 282 13.32 5.53 9.16
C LEU A 282 13.59 5.49 7.65
N GLY A 283 12.79 4.74 6.89
CA GLY A 283 12.94 4.68 5.43
C GLY A 283 12.75 6.04 4.75
N SER A 284 11.90 6.91 5.31
CA SER A 284 11.72 8.27 4.81
C SER A 284 12.89 9.18 5.18
N TYR A 285 13.45 9.06 6.39
CA TYR A 285 14.67 9.80 6.78
C TYR A 285 15.88 9.42 5.92
N ALA A 286 16.13 8.13 5.76
CA ALA A 286 17.21 7.64 4.91
C ALA A 286 17.00 7.97 3.43
N GLY A 287 15.76 7.85 2.94
CA GLY A 287 15.36 8.24 1.59
C GLY A 287 15.58 9.72 1.31
N HIS A 288 15.24 10.58 2.27
CA HIS A 288 15.51 12.03 2.20
C HIS A 288 16.99 12.32 1.97
N LEU A 289 17.84 11.76 2.82
CA LEU A 289 19.29 11.97 2.77
C LEU A 289 19.88 11.42 1.46
N ALA A 290 19.49 10.21 1.08
CA ALA A 290 19.96 9.55 -0.14
C ALA A 290 19.58 10.36 -1.40
N ILE A 291 18.31 10.78 -1.54
CA ILE A 291 17.83 11.48 -2.74
C ILE A 291 18.55 12.81 -2.91
N ARG A 292 18.73 13.59 -1.84
CA ARG A 292 19.50 14.85 -1.90
C ARG A 292 20.94 14.62 -2.38
N HIS A 293 21.55 13.51 -1.96
CA HIS A 293 22.92 13.19 -2.34
C HIS A 293 23.03 12.60 -3.76
N CYS A 294 22.31 11.53 -4.09
CA CYS A 294 22.39 10.85 -5.40
C CYS A 294 21.90 11.72 -6.56
N THR A 295 21.00 12.67 -6.32
CA THR A 295 20.51 13.59 -7.35
C THR A 295 21.26 14.91 -7.42
N ALA A 296 22.31 15.06 -6.59
CA ALA A 296 23.42 16.01 -6.69
C ALA A 296 23.43 16.90 -7.93
N SER A 297 23.80 16.25 -9.02
CA SER A 297 24.16 16.83 -10.32
C SER A 297 23.01 16.91 -11.33
N VAL A 298 21.91 16.20 -11.08
CA VAL A 298 20.80 16.04 -12.05
C VAL A 298 19.50 16.69 -11.59
N GLY A 299 19.38 16.99 -10.29
CA GLY A 299 18.18 17.55 -9.68
C GLY A 299 17.06 16.52 -9.46
N VAL A 300 16.07 16.91 -8.68
CA VAL A 300 14.88 16.13 -8.34
C VAL A 300 13.65 17.05 -8.32
N VAL A 301 12.49 16.51 -8.68
CA VAL A 301 11.21 17.22 -8.67
C VAL A 301 10.35 16.73 -7.51
N LEU A 302 9.88 17.66 -6.66
CA LEU A 302 8.82 17.39 -5.69
C LEU A 302 7.46 17.40 -6.40
N ALA A 303 6.81 16.25 -6.46
CA ALA A 303 5.58 16.02 -7.21
C ALA A 303 4.40 15.67 -6.27
N GLY A 304 4.27 16.34 -5.13
CA GLY A 304 3.24 16.02 -4.12
C GLY A 304 1.77 16.18 -4.58
N ASN A 305 1.53 16.88 -5.68
CA ASN A 305 0.22 17.02 -6.33
C ASN A 305 -0.05 15.95 -7.40
N VAL A 306 0.92 15.09 -7.72
CA VAL A 306 0.84 14.09 -8.80
C VAL A 306 1.15 12.69 -8.28
N LEU A 307 2.09 12.58 -7.35
CA LEU A 307 2.50 11.33 -6.70
C LEU A 307 2.02 11.29 -5.26
N ASN A 308 1.48 10.14 -4.86
CA ASN A 308 0.99 9.86 -3.51
C ASN A 308 -0.18 10.77 -3.09
N VAL A 309 -1.08 11.08 -4.03
CA VAL A 309 -2.28 11.89 -3.78
C VAL A 309 -3.27 11.07 -2.94
N PRO A 310 -3.92 11.63 -1.91
CA PRO A 310 -4.87 10.89 -1.09
C PRO A 310 -6.05 10.33 -1.89
N SER A 311 -6.45 9.10 -1.57
CA SER A 311 -7.56 8.38 -2.20
C SER A 311 -8.91 9.08 -2.13
N THR A 312 -9.07 9.98 -1.16
CA THR A 312 -10.27 10.79 -0.91
C THR A 312 -10.24 12.17 -1.57
N SER A 313 -9.17 12.50 -2.32
CA SER A 313 -9.02 13.79 -2.99
C SER A 313 -10.16 14.08 -3.98
N VAL A 314 -10.49 15.36 -4.09
CA VAL A 314 -11.42 15.91 -5.09
C VAL A 314 -10.71 16.38 -6.36
N ASP A 315 -9.38 16.25 -6.42
CA ASP A 315 -8.60 16.55 -7.62
C ASP A 315 -9.04 15.65 -8.79
N MET A 316 -8.79 16.11 -10.01
CA MET A 316 -9.09 15.33 -11.20
C MET A 316 -8.18 14.11 -11.29
N ALA A 317 -8.76 12.91 -11.47
CA ALA A 317 -7.99 11.67 -11.58
C ALA A 317 -7.05 11.66 -12.80
N SER A 318 -7.41 12.38 -13.86
CA SER A 318 -6.55 12.59 -15.04
C SER A 318 -5.32 13.47 -14.75
N HIS A 319 -5.33 14.23 -13.65
CA HIS A 319 -4.24 15.14 -13.27
C HIS A 319 -3.30 14.56 -12.21
N VAL A 320 -3.49 13.31 -11.82
CA VAL A 320 -2.62 12.63 -10.85
C VAL A 320 -2.09 11.34 -11.47
N ALA A 321 -0.92 10.90 -11.03
CA ALA A 321 -0.30 9.67 -11.48
C ALA A 321 -0.46 8.53 -10.47
N HIS A 322 -0.32 8.84 -9.19
CA HIS A 322 -0.25 7.83 -8.15
C HIS A 322 -1.07 8.26 -6.95
N ILE A 323 -1.96 7.38 -6.51
CA ILE A 323 -2.89 7.62 -5.42
C ILE A 323 -2.53 6.68 -4.26
N HIS A 324 -2.55 7.20 -3.04
CA HIS A 324 -2.35 6.43 -1.82
C HIS A 324 -3.68 6.23 -1.09
N ALA A 325 -3.93 5.01 -0.65
CA ALA A 325 -5.08 4.66 0.16
C ALA A 325 -4.59 3.91 1.39
N THR A 326 -4.50 4.62 2.51
CA THR A 326 -4.09 4.01 3.77
C THR A 326 -5.05 2.89 4.17
N HIS A 327 -4.61 1.99 5.06
CA HIS A 327 -5.49 0.92 5.57
C HIS A 327 -6.81 1.44 6.17
N ASP A 328 -6.80 2.64 6.76
CA ASP A 328 -7.98 3.29 7.33
C ASP A 328 -8.91 3.90 6.26
N ASP A 329 -8.41 4.08 5.03
CA ASP A 329 -9.19 4.64 3.93
C ASP A 329 -10.17 3.62 3.34
N ASP A 330 -10.08 2.32 3.63
CA ASP A 330 -10.99 1.32 3.06
C ASP A 330 -12.46 1.64 3.41
N ASP A 331 -12.73 1.96 4.67
CA ASP A 331 -14.06 2.39 5.13
C ASP A 331 -14.43 3.78 4.58
N ALA A 332 -13.46 4.69 4.48
CA ALA A 332 -13.67 6.02 3.92
C ALA A 332 -14.04 5.96 2.43
N ILE A 333 -13.37 5.12 1.65
CA ILE A 333 -13.62 4.88 0.23
C ILE A 333 -15.00 4.23 0.08
N LEU A 334 -15.29 3.17 0.85
CA LEU A 334 -16.57 2.44 0.73
C LEU A 334 -17.79 3.24 1.22
N SER A 335 -17.58 4.25 2.07
CA SER A 335 -18.61 5.18 2.54
C SER A 335 -18.88 6.35 1.59
N LEU A 336 -18.09 6.51 0.52
CA LEU A 336 -18.31 7.54 -0.49
C LEU A 336 -19.69 7.36 -1.18
N PRO A 337 -20.40 8.46 -1.50
CA PRO A 337 -21.68 8.39 -2.18
C PRO A 337 -21.59 7.63 -3.51
N ARG A 338 -22.40 6.59 -3.67
CA ARG A 338 -22.48 5.84 -4.94
C ARG A 338 -23.25 6.66 -5.97
N ASN A 339 -22.55 7.45 -6.78
CA ASN A 339 -23.14 7.92 -8.02
C ASN A 339 -23.18 6.77 -9.03
N ASN A 340 -24.34 6.59 -9.66
CA ASN A 340 -24.66 5.47 -10.57
C ASN A 340 -23.87 5.46 -11.90
N THR A 341 -22.75 6.17 -12.00
CA THR A 341 -22.00 6.36 -13.24
C THR A 341 -20.55 5.92 -13.05
N THR A 342 -20.31 4.62 -13.23
CA THR A 342 -18.94 4.07 -13.41
C THR A 342 -18.24 4.59 -14.67
N LYS A 343 -18.97 5.28 -15.55
CA LYS A 343 -18.47 5.80 -16.83
C LYS A 343 -17.74 7.15 -16.74
N ASP A 344 -17.95 7.93 -15.68
CA ASP A 344 -17.42 9.30 -15.55
C ASP A 344 -16.67 9.51 -14.22
N ALA A 345 -15.74 8.61 -13.88
CA ALA A 345 -14.86 8.82 -12.73
C ALA A 345 -13.92 10.02 -12.99
N THR A 346 -14.38 11.21 -12.60
CA THR A 346 -13.70 12.49 -12.88
C THR A 346 -12.70 12.85 -11.80
N THR A 347 -13.05 12.60 -10.53
CA THR A 347 -12.20 12.90 -9.38
C THR A 347 -11.43 11.67 -8.88
N VAL A 348 -10.36 11.89 -8.12
CA VAL A 348 -9.57 10.83 -7.48
C VAL A 348 -10.45 9.92 -6.63
N ARG A 349 -11.30 10.47 -5.76
CA ARG A 349 -12.21 9.70 -4.91
C ARG A 349 -13.25 8.88 -5.66
N ASP A 350 -13.78 9.40 -6.78
CA ASP A 350 -14.76 8.66 -7.58
C ASP A 350 -14.08 7.49 -8.31
N TYR A 351 -12.86 7.73 -8.79
CA TYR A 351 -12.01 6.72 -9.42
C TYR A 351 -11.63 5.60 -8.45
N THR A 352 -11.16 5.93 -7.25
CA THR A 352 -10.78 4.94 -6.22
C THR A 352 -11.97 4.11 -5.77
N LEU A 353 -13.15 4.71 -5.57
CA LEU A 353 -14.39 3.97 -5.30
C LEU A 353 -14.74 3.01 -6.45
N ALA A 354 -14.73 3.49 -7.69
CA ALA A 354 -15.07 2.67 -8.85
C ALA A 354 -14.12 1.47 -9.01
N ILE A 355 -12.81 1.68 -8.89
CA ILE A 355 -11.82 0.60 -8.93
C ILE A 355 -12.04 -0.37 -7.76
N THR A 356 -12.25 0.14 -6.55
CA THR A 356 -12.48 -0.70 -5.35
C THR A 356 -13.67 -1.62 -5.53
N LEU A 357 -14.83 -1.09 -5.96
CA LEU A 357 -16.03 -1.89 -6.23
C LEU A 357 -15.80 -2.93 -7.34
N SER A 358 -15.09 -2.55 -8.41
CA SER A 358 -14.79 -3.48 -9.50
C SER A 358 -13.78 -4.57 -9.08
N SER A 359 -12.86 -4.27 -8.17
CA SER A 359 -11.84 -5.21 -7.71
C SER A 359 -12.42 -6.32 -6.84
N SER A 360 -13.50 -6.02 -6.10
CA SER A 360 -14.27 -6.99 -5.32
C SER A 360 -15.14 -7.89 -6.19
N SER A 361 -15.49 -7.45 -7.40
CA SER A 361 -16.34 -8.21 -8.33
C SER A 361 -15.61 -9.34 -9.06
N VAL A 362 -14.27 -9.35 -9.04
CA VAL A 362 -13.47 -10.40 -9.70
C VAL A 362 -13.06 -11.48 -8.70
N LEU A 363 -14.06 -12.20 -8.22
CA LEU A 363 -13.95 -13.58 -7.76
C LEU A 363 -15.24 -14.33 -8.11
N SER A 364 -15.52 -14.42 -9.39
CA SER A 364 -16.00 -15.68 -9.92
C SER A 364 -14.97 -16.08 -10.98
N PRO A 365 -14.16 -17.13 -10.79
CA PRO A 365 -13.56 -17.77 -11.95
C PRO A 365 -14.69 -17.97 -12.94
N SER A 366 -14.52 -17.53 -14.19
CA SER A 366 -15.47 -17.91 -15.24
C SER A 366 -15.58 -19.44 -15.17
N PRO A 367 -16.77 -20.02 -14.92
CA PRO A 367 -16.93 -21.47 -14.80
C PRO A 367 -16.44 -22.23 -16.03
N ALA A 368 -16.18 -21.52 -17.13
CA ALA A 368 -15.73 -22.06 -18.40
C ALA A 368 -14.31 -22.65 -18.41
N SER A 369 -13.46 -22.45 -17.39
CA SER A 369 -12.06 -22.94 -17.43
C SER A 369 -11.73 -24.09 -16.46
N ILE A 370 -12.68 -24.54 -15.64
CA ILE A 370 -12.43 -25.62 -14.67
C ILE A 370 -13.01 -26.92 -15.24
N THR A 371 -12.18 -27.70 -15.91
CA THR A 371 -12.58 -28.97 -16.56
C THR A 371 -12.30 -30.21 -15.70
N SER A 372 -11.64 -30.07 -14.56
CA SER A 372 -11.32 -31.17 -13.65
C SER A 372 -12.43 -31.39 -12.63
N THR A 373 -12.82 -32.65 -12.41
CA THR A 373 -13.73 -33.03 -11.33
C THR A 373 -13.06 -32.86 -9.97
N PHE A 374 -13.75 -32.24 -9.01
CA PHE A 374 -13.21 -31.98 -7.68
C PHE A 374 -14.31 -32.15 -6.62
N ILE A 375 -14.05 -33.00 -5.63
CA ILE A 375 -14.97 -33.27 -4.53
C ILE A 375 -14.31 -32.79 -3.24
N ARG A 376 -15.02 -31.96 -2.48
CA ARG A 376 -14.60 -31.46 -1.18
C ARG A 376 -15.75 -31.50 -0.19
N ALA A 377 -15.45 -31.40 1.11
CA ALA A 377 -16.46 -31.38 2.15
C ALA A 377 -16.20 -30.27 3.17
N ALA A 378 -17.27 -29.59 3.59
CA ALA A 378 -17.28 -28.80 4.81
C ALA A 378 -17.74 -29.71 5.96
N VAL A 379 -16.85 -29.93 6.92
CA VAL A 379 -17.12 -30.79 8.08
C VAL A 379 -17.58 -29.91 9.24
N VAL A 380 -18.78 -30.16 9.76
CA VAL A 380 -19.35 -29.41 10.88
C VAL A 380 -19.74 -30.37 11.99
N TYR A 381 -19.39 -30.02 13.23
CA TYR A 381 -19.89 -30.73 14.41
C TYR A 381 -21.19 -30.09 14.91
N LEU A 382 -22.26 -30.87 14.97
CA LEU A 382 -23.58 -30.45 15.47
C LEU A 382 -23.93 -31.25 16.74
N PRO A 383 -23.75 -30.67 17.95
CA PRO A 383 -24.09 -31.36 19.18
C PRO A 383 -25.61 -31.53 19.33
N SER A 384 -26.05 -32.74 19.67
CA SER A 384 -27.46 -33.13 19.76
C SER A 384 -28.23 -32.51 20.95
N THR A 385 -27.52 -31.94 21.92
CA THR A 385 -28.09 -31.46 23.20
C THR A 385 -28.36 -29.95 23.25
N GLU A 386 -28.00 -29.20 22.21
CA GLU A 386 -27.98 -27.74 22.27
C GLU A 386 -28.73 -27.08 21.10
N ALA A 387 -29.95 -26.61 21.37
CA ALA A 387 -30.84 -26.03 20.36
C ALA A 387 -30.30 -24.78 19.66
N ARG A 388 -29.37 -24.04 20.28
CA ARG A 388 -28.74 -22.86 19.66
C ARG A 388 -27.98 -23.18 18.38
N PHE A 389 -27.30 -24.33 18.35
CA PHE A 389 -26.49 -24.73 17.21
C PHE A 389 -27.33 -25.20 16.02
N LEU A 390 -28.61 -25.56 16.24
CA LEU A 390 -29.55 -25.83 15.14
C LEU A 390 -29.89 -24.57 14.35
N HIS A 391 -29.93 -23.41 15.01
CA HIS A 391 -30.22 -22.14 14.33
C HIS A 391 -29.04 -21.71 13.46
N GLU A 392 -27.83 -21.78 14.00
CA GLU A 392 -26.58 -21.49 13.30
C GLU A 392 -26.36 -22.47 12.13
N PHE A 393 -26.63 -23.77 12.35
CA PHE A 393 -26.54 -24.77 11.30
C PHE A 393 -27.53 -24.51 10.17
N ARG A 394 -28.75 -24.03 10.45
CA ARG A 394 -29.73 -23.67 9.40
C ARG A 394 -29.23 -22.52 8.53
N TRP A 395 -28.57 -21.52 9.10
CA TRP A 395 -27.98 -20.43 8.33
C TRP A 395 -26.77 -20.89 7.52
N PHE A 396 -25.91 -21.71 8.11
CA PHE A 396 -24.79 -22.33 7.40
C PHE A 396 -25.27 -23.22 6.23
N HIS A 397 -26.29 -24.05 6.45
CA HIS A 397 -26.88 -24.88 5.41
C HIS A 397 -27.49 -24.04 4.28
N ARG A 398 -28.19 -22.95 4.61
CA ARG A 398 -28.71 -22.01 3.58
C ARG A 398 -27.58 -21.33 2.80
N SER A 399 -26.49 -20.96 3.47
CA SER A 399 -25.30 -20.40 2.83
C SER A 399 -24.66 -21.41 1.87
N TRP A 400 -24.57 -22.69 2.27
CA TRP A 400 -24.08 -23.75 1.41
C TRP A 400 -24.99 -24.00 0.19
N GLN A 401 -26.32 -24.05 0.38
CA GLN A 401 -27.28 -24.15 -0.73
C GLN A 401 -27.15 -22.99 -1.72
N ALA A 402 -26.96 -21.77 -1.21
CA ALA A 402 -26.73 -20.60 -2.06
C ALA A 402 -25.41 -20.72 -2.82
N MET A 403 -24.34 -21.17 -2.16
CA MET A 403 -23.01 -21.37 -2.76
C MET A 403 -23.04 -22.40 -3.90
N GLN A 404 -23.83 -23.48 -3.78
CA GLN A 404 -23.96 -24.50 -4.83
C GLN A 404 -24.42 -23.94 -6.18
N ALA A 405 -25.24 -22.88 -6.18
CA ALA A 405 -25.67 -22.24 -7.43
C ALA A 405 -24.52 -21.57 -8.20
N PHE A 406 -23.38 -21.36 -7.54
CA PHE A 406 -22.16 -20.77 -8.09
C PHE A 406 -21.02 -21.81 -8.22
N GLU A 407 -21.28 -23.08 -7.91
CA GLU A 407 -20.26 -24.13 -8.02
C GLU A 407 -20.01 -24.49 -9.51
N PRO A 408 -18.73 -24.59 -9.96
CA PRO A 408 -18.41 -24.94 -11.33
C PRO A 408 -18.98 -26.32 -11.74
N PRO A 409 -19.32 -26.53 -13.02
CA PRO A 409 -19.71 -27.84 -13.53
C PRO A 409 -18.63 -28.90 -13.25
N GLY A 410 -18.97 -29.96 -12.50
CA GLY A 410 -18.03 -31.03 -12.13
C GLY A 410 -17.38 -30.88 -10.76
N TRP A 411 -17.61 -29.77 -10.06
CA TRP A 411 -17.25 -29.61 -8.66
C TRP A 411 -18.43 -29.99 -7.77
N ARG A 412 -18.11 -30.57 -6.61
CA ARG A 412 -19.09 -30.94 -5.60
C ARG A 412 -18.56 -30.62 -4.21
N THR A 413 -19.27 -29.77 -3.49
CA THR A 413 -19.02 -29.51 -2.08
C THR A 413 -20.09 -30.17 -1.23
N ASP A 414 -19.74 -31.20 -0.47
CA ASP A 414 -20.64 -31.84 0.48
C ASP A 414 -20.60 -31.13 1.85
N ILE A 415 -21.69 -31.21 2.61
CA ILE A 415 -21.65 -30.98 4.06
C ILE A 415 -21.58 -32.33 4.74
N VAL A 416 -20.58 -32.52 5.60
CA VAL A 416 -20.49 -33.68 6.50
C VAL A 416 -20.84 -33.21 7.91
N VAL A 417 -21.99 -33.64 8.40
CA VAL A 417 -22.45 -33.31 9.75
C VAL A 417 -22.02 -34.43 10.70
N VAL A 418 -21.13 -34.10 11.63
CA VAL A 418 -20.72 -35.00 12.72
C VAL A 418 -21.56 -34.66 13.94
N THR A 419 -22.24 -35.63 14.54
CA THR A 419 -23.06 -35.42 15.74
C THR A 419 -22.78 -36.48 16.79
N ASN A 420 -23.00 -36.15 18.05
CA ASN A 420 -22.88 -37.07 19.20
C ASN A 420 -24.22 -37.75 19.56
N GLY A 421 -25.28 -37.55 18.79
CA GLY A 421 -26.59 -38.15 19.04
C GLY A 421 -27.40 -38.33 17.75
N LEU A 422 -28.71 -38.54 17.86
CA LEU A 422 -29.57 -38.62 16.68
C LEU A 422 -29.61 -37.27 15.96
N VAL A 423 -29.42 -37.29 14.64
CA VAL A 423 -29.55 -36.10 13.77
C VAL A 423 -31.03 -35.67 13.79
N PRO A 424 -31.34 -34.41 14.14
CA PRO A 424 -32.72 -33.90 14.17
C PRO A 424 -33.40 -33.80 12.81
#